data_AF-A0A654MAN9-F1
#
_entry.id   AF-A0A654MAN9-F1
#
_cell.length_a   1.000
_cell.length_b   1.000
_cell.length_c   1.000
_cell.angle_alpha   90.00
_cell.angle_beta   90.00
_cell.angle_gamma   90.00
#
_symmetry.space_group_name_H-M   'P 1'
#
loop_
_entity.id
_entity.type
_entity.pdbx_description
1 polymer ?
#
loop_
_entity_poly.entity_id
_entity_poly.type
_entity_poly.pdbx_seq_one_letter_code
_entity_poly.pdbx_strand_id
1 'polypeptide(L)'
;MVKYSVSVSIVKTRIQVCYICRNFFLGTLPLIVRGILNSEMFGSEKCIPTVDIGTKIPFLFYENEDYLRSMFQIKGTIGIKTQINLLIREKLRKNKKCFIDHINPELKFDVVINNELDFSVNCKAKEFYLLGRYVKFARNIPQRDKSWMKNDSQTFFELIDKNEKSIEHSIRKSVMSEYHPEEMKITWTGSEDKHSLVLGSGRPFFVKVINPKVKGTDGKKVSDDGVDLQFRKIKQDQIDYYGKYRVMVTVLVGLDEKVNNIDHFQYLIKSLVGEVTFKVKNRKTKRNIYFAKLVNTRDDKLEISLDMDNGIPIKQLIGGNEPIKPCLSNILNTKCECIYFDINDVILNK
;
A
#
# COMPACT_ATOMS: atom_id res chain seq x y z
N MET A 1 42.38 37.53 30.71
CA MET A 1 40.95 37.17 30.60
C MET A 1 40.29 37.40 31.96
N VAL A 2 39.50 38.46 32.10
CA VAL A 2 38.80 38.77 33.35
C VAL A 2 37.68 37.73 33.53
N LYS A 3 37.82 36.83 34.51
CA LYS A 3 36.72 35.96 34.94
C LYS A 3 35.79 36.80 35.79
N TYR A 4 34.77 37.39 35.18
CA TYR A 4 33.64 37.94 35.94
C TYR A 4 32.96 36.77 36.65
N SER A 5 33.08 36.70 37.97
CA SER A 5 32.26 35.81 38.79
C SER A 5 30.94 36.53 39.06
N VAL A 6 29.88 36.14 38.36
CA VAL A 6 28.54 36.61 38.67
C VAL A 6 28.10 35.86 39.92
N SER A 7 27.98 36.59 41.04
CA SER A 7 27.43 36.03 42.28
C SER A 7 25.93 35.83 42.12
N VAL A 8 25.52 34.58 41.89
CA VAL A 8 24.11 34.20 41.82
C VAL A 8 23.60 33.97 43.23
N SER A 9 22.65 34.79 43.68
CA SER A 9 21.92 34.56 44.93
C SER A 9 20.57 33.90 44.62
N ILE A 10 20.33 32.72 45.19
CA ILE A 10 19.06 32.01 45.03
C ILE A 10 18.09 32.55 46.09
N VAL A 11 17.14 33.38 45.65
CA VAL A 11 16.07 33.89 46.52
C VAL A 11 14.82 33.02 46.34
N LYS A 12 14.28 32.51 47.44
CA LYS A 12 13.05 31.72 47.42
C LYS A 12 11.87 32.63 47.07
N THR A 13 11.32 32.48 45.86
CA THR A 13 10.18 33.29 45.40
C THR A 13 8.86 32.79 45.99
N ARG A 14 7.90 33.69 46.19
CA ARG A 14 6.49 33.35 46.48
C ARG A 14 5.73 32.92 45.22
N ILE A 15 6.29 33.18 44.04
CA ILE A 15 5.70 32.82 42.74
C ILE A 15 5.79 31.31 42.56
N GLN A 16 4.64 30.65 42.57
CA GLN A 16 4.53 29.19 42.43
C GLN A 16 4.60 28.71 40.97
N VAL A 17 4.84 29.61 40.00
CA VAL A 17 4.84 29.30 38.57
C VAL A 17 6.28 29.12 38.08
N CYS A 18 6.58 27.95 37.52
CA CYS A 18 7.88 27.66 36.92
C CYS A 18 8.17 28.60 35.73
N TYR A 19 9.34 29.25 35.75
CA TYR A 19 9.79 30.14 34.67
C TYR A 19 9.83 29.46 33.30
N ILE A 20 10.35 28.24 33.23
CA ILE A 20 10.51 27.52 31.96
C ILE A 20 9.16 27.03 31.43
N CYS A 21 8.44 26.27 32.25
CA CYS A 21 7.33 25.45 31.77
C CYS A 21 5.95 25.87 32.28
N ARG A 22 5.86 26.94 33.09
CA ARG A 22 4.60 27.43 33.68
C ARG A 22 3.76 26.31 34.33
N ASN A 23 4.43 25.45 35.09
CA ASN A 23 3.84 24.29 35.79
C ASN A 23 3.22 23.21 34.90
N PHE A 24 3.61 23.13 33.62
CA PHE A 24 3.18 22.10 32.66
C PHE A 24 3.20 20.68 33.21
N PHE A 25 4.24 20.30 33.96
CA PHE A 25 4.38 18.94 34.52
C PHE A 25 3.30 18.59 35.54
N LEU A 26 2.80 19.58 36.29
CA LEU A 26 1.76 19.40 37.29
C LEU A 26 0.35 19.51 36.69
N GLY A 27 0.15 20.44 35.75
CA GLY A 27 -1.15 20.70 35.12
C GLY A 27 -1.40 19.87 33.85
N THR A 28 -0.78 20.27 32.75
CA THR A 28 -1.09 19.76 31.40
C THR A 28 -0.62 18.31 31.16
N LEU A 29 0.54 17.92 31.69
CA LEU A 29 1.12 16.60 31.40
C LEU A 29 0.20 15.42 31.82
N PRO A 30 -0.40 15.40 33.04
CA PRO A 30 -1.41 14.40 33.39
C PRO A 30 -2.60 14.35 32.42
N LEU A 31 -3.05 15.50 31.89
CA LEU A 31 -4.15 15.57 30.94
C LEU A 31 -3.78 14.97 29.58
N ILE A 32 -2.56 15.22 29.10
CA ILE A 32 -2.03 14.61 27.87
C ILE A 32 -2.03 13.08 27.99
N VAL A 33 -1.51 12.55 29.09
CA VAL A 33 -1.46 11.10 29.33
C VAL A 33 -2.86 10.50 29.34
N ARG A 34 -3.82 11.16 29.99
CA ARG A 34 -5.23 10.75 29.98
C ARG A 34 -5.82 10.81 28.57
N GLY A 35 -5.54 11.87 27.80
CA GLY A 35 -5.98 12.01 26.42
C GLY A 35 -5.47 10.89 25.51
N ILE A 36 -4.19 10.51 25.64
CA ILE A 36 -3.63 9.37 24.93
C ILE A 36 -4.37 8.08 25.31
N LEU A 37 -4.47 7.76 26.60
CA LEU A 37 -5.07 6.50 27.09
C LEU A 37 -6.58 6.37 26.82
N ASN A 38 -7.27 7.47 26.53
CA ASN A 38 -8.68 7.54 26.17
C ASN A 38 -8.91 7.59 24.65
N SER A 39 -7.85 7.54 23.84
CA SER A 39 -7.96 7.45 22.39
C SER A 39 -8.76 6.22 21.97
N GLU A 40 -9.66 6.39 20.99
CA GLU A 40 -10.47 5.33 20.40
C GLU A 40 -9.61 4.18 19.82
N MET A 41 -8.35 4.46 19.48
CA MET A 41 -7.38 3.48 18.97
C MET A 41 -6.99 2.42 20.00
N PHE A 42 -7.23 2.65 21.29
CA PHE A 42 -7.06 1.64 22.35
C PHE A 42 -8.34 0.80 22.58
N GLY A 43 -9.42 1.03 21.84
CA GLY A 43 -10.74 0.42 22.05
C GLY A 43 -10.88 -1.03 21.60
N SER A 44 -9.94 -1.59 20.82
CA SER A 44 -10.02 -3.00 20.42
C SER A 44 -9.40 -3.91 21.48
N GLU A 45 -10.22 -4.62 22.24
CA GLU A 45 -9.84 -5.51 23.36
C GLU A 45 -8.87 -6.65 22.98
N LYS A 46 -8.67 -6.92 21.70
CA LYS A 46 -8.01 -8.15 21.23
C LYS A 46 -6.48 -8.16 21.43
N CYS A 47 -5.80 -7.01 21.44
CA CYS A 47 -4.34 -6.95 21.60
C CYS A 47 -3.86 -5.62 22.18
N ILE A 48 -2.92 -5.66 23.12
CA ILE A 48 -2.23 -4.48 23.65
C ILE A 48 -1.25 -3.96 22.58
N PRO A 49 -1.39 -2.73 22.06
CA PRO A 49 -0.53 -2.23 21.01
C PRO A 49 0.83 -1.72 21.51
N THR A 50 1.81 -1.71 20.60
CA THR A 50 3.07 -0.98 20.81
C THR A 50 2.92 0.46 20.34
N VAL A 51 3.45 1.42 21.10
CA VAL A 51 3.25 2.83 20.87
C VAL A 51 4.54 3.64 20.98
N ASP A 52 4.61 4.73 20.23
CA ASP A 52 5.63 5.76 20.40
C ASP A 52 4.97 7.13 20.58
N ILE A 53 5.68 8.04 21.25
CA ILE A 53 5.22 9.41 21.50
C ILE A 53 6.27 10.40 21.01
N GLY A 54 5.81 11.31 20.17
CA GLY A 54 6.48 12.55 19.80
C GLY A 54 5.76 13.76 20.39
N THR A 55 6.52 14.80 20.74
CA THR A 55 5.98 16.09 21.20
C THR A 55 6.49 17.24 20.34
N LYS A 56 5.61 18.19 20.08
CA LYS A 56 5.93 19.54 19.60
C LYS A 56 5.56 20.51 20.72
N ILE A 57 6.57 21.12 21.32
CA ILE A 57 6.40 22.03 22.46
C ILE A 57 6.58 23.50 22.03
N PRO A 58 6.06 24.46 22.80
CA PRO A 58 6.25 25.89 22.57
C PRO A 58 7.72 26.29 22.44
N PHE A 59 8.01 27.24 21.55
CA PHE A 59 9.37 27.77 21.41
C PHE A 59 9.87 28.42 22.71
N LEU A 60 8.97 29.09 23.44
CA LEU A 60 9.23 29.72 24.73
C LEU A 60 9.84 28.76 25.77
N PHE A 61 9.51 27.46 25.72
CA PHE A 61 10.11 26.47 26.63
C PHE A 61 11.60 26.30 26.37
N TYR A 62 12.00 26.31 25.09
CA TYR A 62 13.40 26.21 24.71
C TYR A 62 14.15 27.50 25.05
N GLU A 63 13.59 28.66 24.71
CA GLU A 63 14.22 29.95 25.02
C GLU A 63 14.46 30.14 26.52
N ASN A 64 13.47 29.83 27.35
CA ASN A 64 13.59 29.96 28.79
C ASN A 64 14.59 28.95 29.39
N GLU A 65 14.64 27.72 28.86
CA GLU A 65 15.64 26.72 29.25
C GLU A 65 17.06 27.17 28.86
N ASP A 66 17.25 27.60 27.61
CA ASP A 66 18.54 28.03 27.07
C ASP A 66 19.06 29.29 27.77
N TYR A 67 18.17 30.23 28.09
CA TYR A 67 18.51 31.42 28.87
C TYR A 67 19.10 31.04 30.24
N LEU A 68 18.42 30.16 30.99
CA LEU A 68 18.90 29.73 32.31
C LEU A 68 20.19 28.90 32.20
N ARG A 69 20.29 28.03 31.19
CA ARG A 69 21.51 27.25 30.95
C ARG A 69 22.71 28.14 30.63
N SER A 70 22.51 29.17 29.81
CA SER A 70 23.55 30.13 29.48
C SER A 70 23.97 30.94 30.71
N MET A 71 22.99 31.50 31.43
CA MET A 71 23.21 32.30 32.63
C MET A 71 23.99 31.54 33.71
N PHE A 72 23.66 30.27 33.94
CA PHE A 72 24.27 29.44 34.98
C PHE A 72 25.35 28.48 34.46
N GLN A 73 25.71 28.57 33.17
CA GLN A 73 26.68 27.68 32.50
C GLN A 73 26.39 26.19 32.71
N ILE A 74 25.11 25.80 32.76
CA ILE A 74 24.67 24.41 32.98
C ILE A 74 24.97 23.58 31.71
N LYS A 75 25.70 22.48 31.86
CA LYS A 75 26.08 21.58 30.75
C LYS A 75 25.64 20.14 31.04
N GLY A 76 25.39 19.37 29.97
CA GLY A 76 25.19 17.92 30.06
C GLY A 76 23.85 17.45 30.67
N THR A 77 22.85 18.33 30.77
CA THR A 77 21.52 17.96 31.27
C THR A 77 20.54 17.64 30.14
N ILE A 78 19.55 16.80 30.43
CA ILE A 78 18.48 16.46 29.49
C ILE A 78 17.64 17.72 29.21
N GLY A 79 17.36 18.01 27.94
CA GLY A 79 16.50 19.14 27.54
C GLY A 79 15.03 18.93 27.87
N ILE A 80 14.28 20.02 28.00
CA ILE A 80 12.87 20.01 28.44
C ILE A 80 11.97 19.10 27.58
N LYS A 81 12.12 19.13 26.24
CA LYS A 81 11.35 18.23 25.35
C LYS A 81 11.61 16.76 25.65
N THR A 82 12.88 16.38 25.84
CA THR A 82 13.25 15.01 26.13
C THR A 82 12.69 14.58 27.49
N GLN A 83 12.76 15.46 28.49
CA GLN A 83 12.18 15.21 29.81
C GLN A 83 10.66 15.00 29.74
N ILE A 84 9.95 15.83 28.97
CA ILE A 84 8.50 15.68 28.77
C ILE A 84 8.18 14.31 28.14
N ASN A 85 8.88 13.93 27.07
CA ASN A 85 8.68 12.64 26.41
C ASN A 85 8.94 11.47 27.34
N LEU A 86 10.03 11.50 28.12
CA LEU A 86 10.37 10.47 29.09
C LEU A 86 9.27 10.30 30.14
N LEU A 87 8.78 11.39 30.73
CA LEU A 87 7.74 11.33 31.77
C LEU A 87 6.40 10.84 31.23
N ILE A 88 6.02 11.24 30.00
CA ILE A 88 4.82 10.70 29.35
C ILE A 88 4.97 9.19 29.15
N ARG A 89 6.12 8.74 28.63
CA ARG A 89 6.42 7.31 28.40
C ARG A 89 6.42 6.51 29.69
N GLU A 90 7.01 7.02 30.77
CA GLU A 90 6.99 6.36 32.09
C GLU A 90 5.57 6.18 32.62
N LYS A 91 4.72 7.20 32.49
CA LYS A 91 3.31 7.09 32.90
C LYS A 91 2.54 6.10 32.03
N LEU A 92 2.82 6.04 30.72
CA LEU A 92 2.21 5.07 29.82
C LEU A 92 2.69 3.64 30.07
N ARG A 93 3.98 3.42 30.38
CA ARG A 93 4.54 2.10 30.76
C ARG A 93 3.90 1.51 32.01
N LYS A 94 3.48 2.36 32.95
CA LYS A 94 2.75 1.93 34.16
C LYS A 94 1.31 1.48 33.86
N ASN A 95 0.82 1.71 32.64
CA ASN A 95 -0.52 1.33 32.22
C ASN A 95 -0.50 0.01 31.43
N LYS A 96 -1.51 -0.84 31.63
CA LYS A 96 -1.64 -2.13 30.92
C LYS A 96 -2.19 -2.01 29.49
N LYS A 97 -2.58 -0.80 29.06
CA LYS A 97 -3.17 -0.54 27.73
C LYS A 97 -2.15 -0.48 26.59
N CYS A 98 -0.84 -0.36 26.84
CA CYS A 98 0.15 -0.22 25.78
C CYS A 98 1.58 -0.61 26.20
N PHE A 99 2.43 -0.93 25.23
CA PHE A 99 3.88 -1.04 25.41
C PHE A 99 4.61 0.05 24.63
N ILE A 100 5.73 0.57 25.13
CA ILE A 100 6.53 1.56 24.40
C ILE A 100 7.53 0.87 23.47
N ASP A 101 7.49 1.17 22.17
CA ASP A 101 8.46 0.72 21.16
C ASP A 101 8.83 1.88 20.23
N HIS A 102 10.09 2.30 20.26
CA HIS A 102 10.59 3.42 19.44
C HIS A 102 11.05 2.98 18.04
N ILE A 103 11.31 1.69 17.85
CA ILE A 103 11.83 1.15 16.60
C ILE A 103 10.66 0.77 15.70
N ASN A 104 9.65 0.12 16.28
CA ASN A 104 8.54 -0.45 15.54
C ASN A 104 7.18 -0.24 16.22
N PRO A 105 6.75 1.01 16.47
CA PRO A 105 5.44 1.28 17.05
C PRO A 105 4.31 0.92 16.08
N GLU A 106 3.26 0.30 16.60
CA GLU A 106 1.99 0.12 15.89
C GLU A 106 1.17 1.42 15.87
N LEU A 107 1.24 2.22 16.93
CA LEU A 107 0.60 3.53 17.02
C LEU A 107 1.63 4.61 17.35
N LYS A 108 1.61 5.72 16.62
CA LYS A 108 2.42 6.90 16.93
C LYS A 108 1.53 8.04 17.37
N PHE A 109 1.78 8.55 18.57
CA PHE A 109 1.10 9.70 19.12
C PHE A 109 1.96 10.95 18.93
N ASP A 110 1.45 11.92 18.19
CA ASP A 110 2.05 13.24 18.04
C ASP A 110 1.25 14.25 18.89
N VAL A 111 1.86 14.69 19.98
CA VAL A 111 1.27 15.66 20.91
C VAL A 111 1.77 17.06 20.56
N VAL A 112 0.86 17.96 20.22
CA VAL A 112 1.17 19.36 19.91
C VAL A 112 0.70 20.24 21.04
N ILE A 113 1.58 21.06 21.60
CA ILE A 113 1.30 21.96 22.73
C ILE A 113 1.53 23.41 22.27
N ASN A 114 0.56 24.28 22.53
CA ASN A 114 0.62 25.70 22.18
C ASN A 114 1.19 26.57 23.33
N ASN A 115 1.34 27.87 23.06
CA ASN A 115 1.86 28.84 24.04
C ASN A 115 0.92 29.04 25.23
N GLU A 116 -0.34 28.65 25.15
CA GLU A 116 -1.33 28.74 26.22
C GLU A 116 -1.37 27.48 27.10
N LEU A 117 -0.55 26.47 26.76
CA LEU A 117 -0.52 25.13 27.36
C LEU A 117 -1.73 24.24 27.03
N ASP A 118 -2.55 24.63 26.06
CA ASP A 118 -3.49 23.73 25.42
C ASP A 118 -2.73 22.71 24.57
N PHE A 119 -3.37 21.56 24.33
CA PHE A 119 -2.75 20.49 23.57
C PHE A 119 -3.75 19.77 22.66
N SER A 120 -3.23 19.21 21.57
CA SER A 120 -3.91 18.23 20.75
C SER A 120 -3.09 16.94 20.68
N VAL A 121 -3.79 15.81 20.60
CA VAL A 121 -3.18 14.48 20.49
C VAL A 121 -3.62 13.89 19.17
N ASN A 122 -2.69 13.77 18.24
CA ASN A 122 -2.92 13.07 16.97
C ASN A 122 -2.36 11.65 17.06
N CYS A 123 -3.14 10.66 16.64
CA CYS A 123 -2.69 9.28 16.59
C CYS A 123 -2.63 8.80 15.14
N LYS A 124 -1.51 8.19 14.76
CA LYS A 124 -1.34 7.54 13.47
C LYS A 124 -1.00 6.07 13.67
N ALA A 125 -1.82 5.18 13.14
CA ALA A 125 -1.52 3.77 13.08
C ALA A 125 -0.51 3.48 11.96
N LYS A 126 0.35 2.50 12.23
CA LYS A 126 1.38 2.07 11.30
C LYS A 126 0.76 1.53 10.01
N GLU A 127 1.21 2.06 8.88
CA GLU A 127 0.84 1.54 7.57
C GLU A 127 1.42 0.13 7.33
N PHE A 128 0.74 -0.65 6.51
CA PHE A 128 1.20 -1.99 6.12
C PHE A 128 0.76 -2.33 4.69
N TYR A 129 1.32 -3.42 4.16
CA TYR A 129 1.03 -3.90 2.81
C TYR A 129 0.29 -5.22 2.86
N LEU A 130 -0.71 -5.36 1.99
CA LEU A 130 -1.41 -6.61 1.71
C LEU A 130 -0.99 -7.11 0.33
N LEU A 131 -0.65 -8.40 0.23
CA LEU A 131 -0.73 -9.15 -1.01
C LEU A 131 -2.16 -9.65 -1.15
N GLY A 132 -2.85 -9.17 -2.17
CA GLY A 132 -4.13 -9.69 -2.60
C GLY A 132 -3.98 -10.65 -3.79
N ARG A 133 -4.88 -11.61 -3.93
CA ARG A 133 -5.08 -12.39 -5.15
C ARG A 133 -6.56 -12.40 -5.50
N TYR A 134 -6.89 -12.24 -6.77
CA TYR A 134 -8.27 -12.36 -7.23
C TYR A 134 -8.43 -13.43 -8.30
N VAL A 135 -9.51 -14.21 -8.17
CA VAL A 135 -10.03 -15.12 -9.20
C VAL A 135 -11.30 -14.47 -9.74
N LYS A 136 -11.41 -14.35 -11.06
CA LYS A 136 -12.55 -13.78 -11.77
C LYS A 136 -13.15 -14.88 -12.66
N PHE A 137 -14.29 -15.40 -12.24
CA PHE A 137 -15.03 -16.47 -12.94
C PHE A 137 -16.25 -15.96 -13.71
N ALA A 138 -16.57 -14.66 -13.62
CA ALA A 138 -17.58 -14.00 -14.45
C ALA A 138 -16.96 -13.01 -15.44
N ARG A 139 -17.46 -12.99 -16.68
CA ARG A 139 -17.13 -11.96 -17.68
C ARG A 139 -17.95 -10.69 -17.40
N ASN A 140 -17.65 -9.61 -18.12
CA ASN A 140 -18.31 -8.30 -17.98
C ASN A 140 -18.00 -7.54 -16.67
N ILE A 141 -16.95 -7.93 -15.93
CA ILE A 141 -16.46 -7.21 -14.76
C ILE A 141 -15.12 -6.53 -15.10
N PRO A 142 -15.04 -5.19 -15.16
CA PRO A 142 -13.78 -4.50 -15.40
C PRO A 142 -12.82 -4.64 -14.20
N GLN A 143 -11.51 -4.64 -14.48
CA GLN A 143 -10.48 -4.66 -13.43
C GLN A 143 -10.56 -3.41 -12.56
N ARG A 144 -10.55 -2.25 -13.23
CA ARG A 144 -10.53 -0.92 -12.62
C ARG A 144 -11.84 -0.22 -12.94
N ASP A 145 -12.24 0.66 -12.04
CA ASP A 145 -13.40 1.49 -12.26
C ASP A 145 -12.97 2.90 -12.70
N LYS A 146 -13.67 3.39 -13.73
CA LYS A 146 -13.35 4.64 -14.43
C LYS A 146 -13.84 5.89 -13.70
N SER A 147 -14.79 5.73 -12.78
CA SER A 147 -15.40 6.80 -12.00
C SER A 147 -14.44 7.36 -10.93
N TRP A 148 -13.56 6.52 -10.38
CA TRP A 148 -12.53 6.95 -9.41
C TRP A 148 -11.50 7.92 -10.00
N MET A 149 -11.32 7.96 -11.32
CA MET A 149 -10.39 8.91 -11.96
C MET A 149 -10.96 10.32 -12.13
N LYS A 150 -12.25 10.54 -11.86
CA LYS A 150 -12.95 11.78 -12.27
C LYS A 150 -13.38 12.69 -11.13
N ASN A 151 -13.36 12.26 -9.88
CA ASN A 151 -13.97 13.01 -8.79
C ASN A 151 -12.97 13.35 -7.68
N ASP A 152 -12.35 14.54 -7.78
CA ASP A 152 -11.53 15.14 -6.72
C ASP A 152 -12.36 15.60 -5.50
N SER A 153 -13.69 15.61 -5.59
CA SER A 153 -14.58 16.21 -4.58
C SER A 153 -15.42 15.22 -3.76
N GLN A 154 -15.43 13.92 -4.09
CA GLN A 154 -16.23 12.93 -3.35
C GLN A 154 -15.40 12.20 -2.32
N THR A 155 -15.98 12.01 -1.13
CA THR A 155 -15.31 11.27 -0.07
C THR A 155 -15.14 9.80 -0.45
N PHE A 156 -14.09 9.16 0.05
CA PHE A 156 -13.80 7.74 -0.22
C PHE A 156 -14.98 6.81 0.09
N PHE A 157 -15.83 7.18 1.05
CA PHE A 157 -17.06 6.45 1.42
C PHE A 157 -18.16 6.55 0.35
N GLU A 158 -18.40 7.74 -0.22
CA GLU A 158 -19.44 7.97 -1.25
C GLU A 158 -19.17 7.20 -2.54
N LEU A 159 -17.90 6.87 -2.83
CA LEU A 159 -17.52 6.12 -4.02
C LEU A 159 -17.75 4.61 -3.85
N ILE A 160 -17.75 4.09 -2.62
CA ILE A 160 -18.01 2.67 -2.34
C ILE A 160 -19.51 2.32 -2.52
N ASP A 161 -20.42 3.29 -2.42
CA ASP A 161 -21.86 3.07 -2.62
C ASP A 161 -22.31 3.16 -4.09
N LYS A 162 -21.41 3.46 -5.03
CA LYS A 162 -21.75 3.48 -6.46
C LYS A 162 -21.83 2.06 -7.02
N ASN A 163 -22.93 1.75 -7.71
CA ASN A 163 -23.27 0.46 -8.31
C ASN A 163 -22.33 -0.05 -9.45
N GLU A 164 -21.21 0.61 -9.71
CA GLU A 164 -20.25 0.12 -10.71
C GLU A 164 -19.44 -1.05 -10.15
N LYS A 165 -19.85 -2.28 -10.52
CA LYS A 165 -19.17 -3.52 -10.13
C LYS A 165 -17.84 -3.64 -10.86
N SER A 166 -16.73 -3.53 -10.11
CA SER A 166 -15.37 -3.81 -10.59
C SER A 166 -14.60 -4.64 -9.55
N ILE A 167 -13.50 -5.26 -10.00
CA ILE A 167 -12.59 -5.96 -9.08
C ILE A 167 -12.01 -4.94 -8.09
N GLU A 168 -11.65 -3.75 -8.58
CA GLU A 168 -11.17 -2.64 -7.77
C GLU A 168 -12.13 -2.27 -6.64
N HIS A 169 -13.42 -2.12 -6.94
CA HIS A 169 -14.48 -1.85 -5.96
C HIS A 169 -14.56 -2.96 -4.91
N SER A 170 -14.58 -4.23 -5.34
CA SER A 170 -14.65 -5.40 -4.45
C SER A 170 -13.49 -5.41 -3.45
N ILE A 171 -12.28 -5.09 -3.94
CA ILE A 171 -11.08 -4.94 -3.09
C ILE A 171 -11.26 -3.79 -2.09
N ARG A 172 -11.71 -2.61 -2.56
CA ARG A 172 -11.92 -1.43 -1.70
C ARG A 172 -12.88 -1.73 -0.56
N LYS A 173 -14.04 -2.29 -0.91
CA LYS A 173 -15.09 -2.66 0.03
C LYS A 173 -14.58 -3.66 1.07
N SER A 174 -13.86 -4.70 0.62
CA SER A 174 -13.25 -5.68 1.52
C SER A 174 -12.25 -5.05 2.50
N VAL A 175 -11.29 -4.26 1.99
CA VAL A 175 -10.27 -3.61 2.84
C VAL A 175 -10.89 -2.57 3.79
N MET A 176 -11.89 -1.81 3.31
CA MET A 176 -12.62 -0.84 4.13
C MET A 176 -13.31 -1.54 5.31
N SER A 177 -14.10 -2.57 5.03
CA SER A 177 -14.85 -3.31 6.06
C SER A 177 -13.96 -3.92 7.14
N GLU A 178 -12.72 -4.27 6.78
CA GLU A 178 -11.81 -5.00 7.66
C GLU A 178 -10.88 -4.09 8.47
N TYR A 179 -10.39 -3.01 7.85
CA TYR A 179 -9.31 -2.19 8.42
C TYR A 179 -9.72 -0.74 8.69
N HIS A 180 -10.82 -0.27 8.10
CA HIS A 180 -11.28 1.12 8.16
C HIS A 180 -10.14 2.14 7.96
N PRO A 181 -9.36 2.02 6.87
CA PRO A 181 -8.22 2.90 6.65
C PRO A 181 -8.66 4.32 6.32
N GLU A 182 -7.81 5.28 6.66
CA GLU A 182 -7.97 6.66 6.17
C GLU A 182 -7.75 6.74 4.66
N GLU A 183 -6.74 6.03 4.15
CA GLU A 183 -6.43 5.97 2.73
C GLU A 183 -5.92 4.55 2.38
N MET A 184 -6.11 4.15 1.13
CA MET A 184 -5.45 2.96 0.60
C MET A 184 -5.03 3.14 -0.86
N LYS A 185 -3.93 2.48 -1.25
CA LYS A 185 -3.36 2.55 -2.60
C LYS A 185 -3.24 1.15 -3.19
N ILE A 186 -3.88 0.92 -4.34
CA ILE A 186 -3.80 -0.36 -5.05
C ILE A 186 -2.73 -0.29 -6.13
N THR A 187 -1.81 -1.25 -6.11
CA THR A 187 -0.82 -1.47 -7.15
C THR A 187 -1.14 -2.77 -7.90
N TRP A 188 -1.44 -2.64 -9.18
CA TRP A 188 -1.74 -3.76 -10.07
C TRP A 188 -0.46 -4.33 -10.69
N THR A 189 -0.38 -5.66 -10.79
CA THR A 189 0.76 -6.37 -11.43
C THR A 189 0.55 -6.64 -12.93
N GLY A 190 -0.47 -6.01 -13.51
CA GLY A 190 -0.79 -5.99 -14.93
C GLY A 190 -2.27 -5.60 -15.15
N SER A 191 -2.70 -5.53 -16.40
CA SER A 191 -4.09 -5.28 -16.80
C SER A 191 -4.71 -6.51 -17.47
N GLU A 192 -6.02 -6.63 -17.43
CA GLU A 192 -6.82 -7.60 -18.17
C GLU A 192 -8.03 -6.90 -18.84
N ASP A 193 -8.78 -7.66 -19.62
CA ASP A 193 -9.99 -7.17 -20.28
C ASP A 193 -11.23 -7.35 -19.37
N LYS A 194 -12.24 -6.49 -19.53
CA LYS A 194 -13.56 -6.68 -18.92
C LYS A 194 -14.15 -8.05 -19.29
N HIS A 195 -13.87 -8.54 -20.50
CA HIS A 195 -14.38 -9.82 -20.96
C HIS A 195 -13.50 -11.02 -20.59
N SER A 196 -12.27 -10.85 -20.09
CA SER A 196 -11.40 -12.00 -19.74
C SER A 196 -11.76 -12.65 -18.41
N LEU A 197 -11.48 -13.94 -18.27
CA LEU A 197 -11.47 -14.65 -16.99
C LEU A 197 -10.07 -14.64 -16.34
N VAL A 198 -10.03 -14.84 -15.03
CA VAL A 198 -8.80 -15.03 -14.25
C VAL A 198 -9.03 -16.22 -13.31
N LEU A 199 -8.39 -17.35 -13.62
CA LEU A 199 -8.65 -18.63 -12.97
C LEU A 199 -7.44 -19.10 -12.15
N GLY A 200 -7.49 -20.35 -11.72
CA GLY A 200 -6.42 -21.03 -10.99
C GLY A 200 -6.09 -20.32 -9.68
N SER A 201 -4.81 -20.04 -9.47
CA SER A 201 -4.28 -19.40 -8.27
C SER A 201 -4.69 -17.91 -8.16
N GLY A 202 -5.32 -17.33 -9.18
CA GLY A 202 -5.73 -15.93 -9.21
C GLY A 202 -4.57 -14.96 -9.39
N ARG A 203 -4.88 -13.75 -9.86
CA ARG A 203 -3.89 -12.72 -10.17
C ARG A 203 -3.51 -11.91 -8.93
N PRO A 204 -2.21 -11.72 -8.65
CA PRO A 204 -1.77 -10.94 -7.50
C PRO A 204 -1.91 -9.43 -7.72
N PHE A 205 -2.20 -8.71 -6.64
CA PHE A 205 -2.18 -7.25 -6.55
C PHE A 205 -1.70 -6.85 -5.16
N PHE A 206 -1.35 -5.58 -4.99
CA PHE A 206 -0.92 -5.07 -3.68
C PHE A 206 -1.83 -3.95 -3.22
N VAL A 207 -2.07 -3.90 -1.91
CA VAL A 207 -2.76 -2.78 -1.27
C VAL A 207 -1.88 -2.22 -0.17
N LYS A 208 -1.55 -0.94 -0.26
CA LYS A 208 -0.98 -0.18 0.87
C LYS A 208 -2.13 0.35 1.70
N VAL A 209 -2.22 -0.06 2.96
CA VAL A 209 -3.24 0.38 3.92
C VAL A 209 -2.64 1.46 4.81
N ILE A 210 -3.20 2.68 4.77
CA ILE A 210 -2.66 3.86 5.43
C ILE A 210 -3.58 4.25 6.60
N ASN A 211 -2.97 4.43 7.77
CA ASN A 211 -3.64 4.79 9.02
C ASN A 211 -4.91 3.96 9.31
N PRO A 212 -4.78 2.63 9.47
CA PRO A 212 -5.92 1.76 9.79
C PRO A 212 -6.50 2.07 11.18
N LYS A 213 -7.83 2.12 11.30
CA LYS A 213 -8.50 2.39 12.58
C LYS A 213 -8.72 1.14 13.43
N VAL A 214 -8.70 -0.05 12.82
CA VAL A 214 -8.88 -1.33 13.51
C VAL A 214 -7.82 -2.35 13.11
N LYS A 215 -7.45 -3.23 14.04
CA LYS A 215 -6.63 -4.41 13.75
C LYS A 215 -7.50 -5.44 13.04
N GLY A 216 -7.50 -5.40 11.70
CA GLY A 216 -8.14 -6.41 10.88
C GLY A 216 -7.42 -7.77 10.96
N THR A 217 -8.13 -8.81 10.55
CA THR A 217 -7.70 -10.20 10.55
C THR A 217 -6.92 -10.55 9.28
N ASP A 218 -5.86 -11.35 9.46
CA ASP A 218 -5.05 -11.84 8.35
C ASP A 218 -5.73 -13.06 7.70
N GLY A 219 -5.61 -13.18 6.37
CA GLY A 219 -6.03 -14.40 5.67
C GLY A 219 -7.51 -14.44 5.25
N LYS A 220 -8.20 -13.31 5.20
CA LYS A 220 -9.61 -13.25 4.79
C LYS A 220 -9.78 -13.65 3.32
N LYS A 221 -10.73 -14.55 3.08
CA LYS A 221 -11.30 -14.82 1.76
C LYS A 221 -12.66 -14.13 1.67
N VAL A 222 -12.89 -13.42 0.57
CA VAL A 222 -14.14 -12.70 0.30
C VAL A 222 -14.60 -13.07 -1.09
N SER A 223 -15.83 -13.53 -1.21
CA SER A 223 -16.48 -13.78 -2.50
C SER A 223 -17.49 -12.67 -2.78
N ASP A 224 -17.40 -12.05 -3.94
CA ASP A 224 -18.26 -10.96 -4.39
C ASP A 224 -18.60 -11.18 -5.87
N ASP A 225 -19.86 -11.56 -6.16
CA ASP A 225 -20.48 -11.69 -7.49
C ASP A 225 -19.51 -11.89 -8.67
N GLY A 226 -18.94 -13.09 -8.80
CA GLY A 226 -18.05 -13.42 -9.93
C GLY A 226 -16.56 -13.23 -9.67
N VAL A 227 -16.20 -12.74 -8.47
CA VAL A 227 -14.82 -12.51 -8.03
C VAL A 227 -14.58 -13.09 -6.65
N ASP A 228 -13.56 -13.92 -6.50
CA ASP A 228 -13.02 -14.34 -5.20
C ASP A 228 -11.74 -13.58 -4.91
N LEU A 229 -11.65 -13.04 -3.70
CA LEU A 229 -10.51 -12.28 -3.20
C LEU A 229 -9.87 -13.01 -2.01
N GLN A 230 -8.55 -13.02 -1.98
CA GLN A 230 -7.76 -13.47 -0.84
C GLN A 230 -6.73 -12.43 -0.48
N PHE A 231 -6.57 -12.14 0.81
CA PHE A 231 -5.57 -11.18 1.31
C PHE A 231 -4.62 -11.81 2.33
N ARG A 232 -3.37 -11.39 2.32
CA ARG A 232 -2.42 -11.63 3.42
C ARG A 232 -1.48 -10.44 3.60
N LYS A 233 -1.08 -10.15 4.84
CA LYS A 233 -0.05 -9.14 5.12
C LYS A 233 1.30 -9.58 4.59
N ILE A 234 2.04 -8.63 4.04
CA ILE A 234 3.42 -8.81 3.57
C ILE A 234 4.28 -7.63 4.03
N LYS A 235 5.59 -7.83 4.04
CA LYS A 235 6.56 -6.74 4.18
C LYS A 235 6.78 -6.03 2.84
N GLN A 236 7.23 -4.79 2.91
CA GLN A 236 7.45 -3.95 1.72
C GLN A 236 8.51 -4.52 0.77
N ASP A 237 9.57 -5.13 1.32
CA ASP A 237 10.65 -5.78 0.57
C ASP A 237 10.18 -7.03 -0.21
N GLN A 238 9.01 -7.59 0.12
CA GLN A 238 8.44 -8.73 -0.59
C GLN A 238 7.63 -8.34 -1.83
N ILE A 239 7.36 -7.05 -2.05
CA ILE A 239 6.53 -6.57 -3.19
C ILE A 239 7.18 -6.96 -4.52
N ASP A 240 8.49 -6.79 -4.66
CA ASP A 240 9.20 -7.08 -5.91
C ASP A 240 9.23 -8.58 -6.23
N TYR A 241 9.29 -9.43 -5.19
CA TYR A 241 9.22 -10.89 -5.34
C TYR A 241 7.86 -11.32 -5.88
N TYR A 242 6.76 -10.86 -5.26
CA TYR A 242 5.40 -11.21 -5.70
C TYR A 242 4.94 -10.46 -6.96
N GLY A 243 5.64 -9.40 -7.36
CA GLY A 243 5.35 -8.62 -8.55
C GLY A 243 5.83 -9.27 -9.86
N LYS A 244 6.67 -10.31 -9.76
CA LYS A 244 7.24 -11.05 -10.90
C LYS A 244 6.76 -12.50 -10.85
N TYR A 245 6.07 -12.93 -11.88
CA TYR A 245 5.48 -14.27 -11.96
C TYR A 245 5.19 -14.63 -13.42
N ARG A 246 4.90 -15.92 -13.65
CA ARG A 246 4.45 -16.41 -14.96
C ARG A 246 2.94 -16.54 -15.00
N VAL A 247 2.37 -16.35 -16.18
CA VAL A 247 0.94 -16.48 -16.45
C VAL A 247 0.73 -17.52 -17.54
N MET A 248 -0.24 -18.41 -17.31
CA MET A 248 -0.74 -19.30 -18.34
C MET A 248 -2.01 -18.68 -18.93
N VAL A 249 -2.01 -18.46 -20.24
CA VAL A 249 -3.07 -17.72 -20.94
C VAL A 249 -3.54 -18.50 -22.13
N THR A 250 -4.86 -18.58 -22.32
CA THR A 250 -5.47 -18.99 -23.58
C THR A 250 -5.95 -17.75 -24.32
N VAL A 251 -5.63 -17.65 -25.60
CA VAL A 251 -5.98 -16.52 -26.46
C VAL A 251 -6.76 -17.02 -27.66
N LEU A 252 -7.94 -16.44 -27.89
CA LEU A 252 -8.66 -16.61 -29.14
C LEU A 252 -8.24 -15.51 -30.11
N VAL A 253 -7.71 -15.93 -31.26
CA VAL A 253 -7.19 -15.08 -32.32
C VAL A 253 -8.09 -15.20 -33.54
N GLY A 254 -8.50 -14.06 -34.10
CA GLY A 254 -9.10 -13.97 -35.43
C GLY A 254 -8.04 -13.65 -36.47
N LEU A 255 -8.19 -14.21 -37.66
CA LEU A 255 -7.31 -14.03 -38.81
C LEU A 255 -8.09 -13.38 -39.96
N ASP A 256 -7.41 -12.61 -40.81
CA ASP A 256 -8.01 -12.13 -42.06
C ASP A 256 -8.18 -13.25 -43.10
N GLU A 257 -7.45 -14.37 -42.94
CA GLU A 257 -7.44 -15.50 -43.88
C GLU A 257 -7.73 -16.83 -43.17
N LYS A 258 -8.26 -17.80 -43.92
CA LYS A 258 -8.51 -19.15 -43.40
C LYS A 258 -7.21 -19.89 -43.08
N VAL A 259 -7.29 -20.76 -42.09
CA VAL A 259 -6.17 -21.65 -41.73
C VAL A 259 -6.02 -22.73 -42.80
N ASN A 260 -5.02 -22.57 -43.66
CA ASN A 260 -4.79 -23.51 -44.78
C ASN A 260 -3.87 -24.68 -44.40
N ASN A 261 -2.96 -24.51 -43.43
CA ASN A 261 -2.02 -25.54 -43.01
C ASN A 261 -1.75 -25.47 -41.50
N ILE A 262 -2.35 -26.40 -40.75
CA ILE A 262 -2.30 -26.45 -39.28
C ILE A 262 -0.87 -26.72 -38.79
N ASP A 263 -0.16 -27.67 -39.40
CA ASP A 263 1.21 -28.04 -38.99
C ASP A 263 2.18 -26.88 -39.18
N HIS A 264 2.02 -26.13 -40.28
CA HIS A 264 2.80 -24.93 -40.54
C HIS A 264 2.53 -23.84 -39.50
N PHE A 265 1.27 -23.56 -39.18
CA PHE A 265 0.90 -22.59 -38.15
C PHE A 265 1.42 -23.00 -36.77
N GLN A 266 1.30 -24.28 -36.43
CA GLN A 266 1.83 -24.81 -35.18
C GLN A 266 3.35 -24.65 -35.09
N TYR A 267 4.09 -24.87 -36.18
CA TYR A 267 5.53 -24.62 -36.24
C TYR A 267 5.86 -23.15 -36.05
N LEU A 268 5.16 -22.25 -36.75
CA LEU A 268 5.36 -20.81 -36.64
C LEU A 268 5.02 -20.26 -35.25
N ILE A 269 3.93 -20.70 -34.63
CA ILE A 269 3.55 -20.28 -33.27
C ILE A 269 4.62 -20.66 -32.24
N LYS A 270 5.32 -21.79 -32.41
CA LYS A 270 6.45 -22.16 -31.52
C LYS A 270 7.60 -21.15 -31.58
N SER A 271 7.75 -20.40 -32.68
CA SER A 271 8.78 -19.35 -32.78
C SER A 271 8.52 -18.13 -31.88
N LEU A 272 7.33 -18.02 -31.27
CA LEU A 272 7.07 -17.03 -30.22
C LEU A 272 7.84 -17.30 -28.93
N VAL A 273 8.30 -18.54 -28.70
CA VAL A 273 9.05 -18.90 -27.50
C VAL A 273 10.40 -18.19 -27.52
N GLY A 274 10.69 -17.43 -26.47
CA GLY A 274 11.89 -16.61 -26.35
C GLY A 274 11.63 -15.22 -25.78
N GLU A 275 12.59 -14.32 -25.98
CA GLU A 275 12.52 -12.95 -25.49
C GLU A 275 11.56 -12.10 -26.32
N VAL A 276 10.64 -11.43 -25.65
CA VAL A 276 9.74 -10.41 -26.17
C VAL A 276 10.18 -9.05 -25.63
N THR A 277 10.44 -8.12 -26.55
CA THR A 277 10.75 -6.73 -26.23
C THR A 277 9.56 -5.85 -26.58
N PHE A 278 9.15 -4.98 -25.65
CA PHE A 278 8.07 -4.00 -25.87
C PHE A 278 8.33 -2.68 -25.15
N LYS A 279 7.60 -1.61 -25.48
CA LYS A 279 7.69 -0.32 -24.76
C LYS A 279 6.53 -0.13 -23.80
N VAL A 280 6.86 0.26 -22.57
CA VAL A 280 5.90 0.74 -21.56
C VAL A 280 6.32 2.15 -21.14
N LYS A 281 5.47 3.16 -21.35
CA LYS A 281 5.78 4.58 -21.03
C LYS A 281 7.16 5.02 -21.56
N ASN A 282 7.43 4.73 -22.84
CA ASN A 282 8.71 4.98 -23.52
C ASN A 282 9.95 4.21 -23.01
N ARG A 283 9.80 3.29 -22.05
CA ARG A 283 10.89 2.41 -21.60
C ARG A 283 10.81 1.06 -22.30
N LYS A 284 11.92 0.62 -22.89
CA LYS A 284 12.04 -0.76 -23.43
C LYS A 284 12.04 -1.75 -22.26
N THR A 285 11.17 -2.75 -22.35
CA THR A 285 11.00 -3.83 -21.38
C THR A 285 11.22 -5.14 -22.09
N LYS A 286 11.93 -6.06 -21.44
CA LYS A 286 12.18 -7.43 -21.90
C LYS A 286 11.50 -8.42 -20.97
N ARG A 287 10.87 -9.43 -21.57
CA ARG A 287 10.14 -10.53 -20.91
C ARG A 287 10.24 -11.77 -21.77
N ASN A 288 9.93 -12.94 -21.22
CA ASN A 288 10.03 -14.20 -21.95
C ASN A 288 8.67 -14.87 -22.12
N ILE A 289 8.50 -15.54 -23.26
CA ILE A 289 7.50 -16.57 -23.50
C ILE A 289 8.23 -17.91 -23.38
N TYR A 290 7.77 -18.76 -22.48
CA TYR A 290 8.35 -20.07 -22.19
C TYR A 290 7.69 -21.19 -23.01
N PHE A 291 6.42 -21.01 -23.36
CA PHE A 291 5.65 -21.97 -24.11
C PHE A 291 4.64 -21.26 -25.01
N ALA A 292 4.49 -21.75 -26.23
CA ALA A 292 3.45 -21.34 -27.15
C ALA A 292 2.97 -22.57 -27.94
N LYS A 293 1.66 -22.82 -27.93
CA LYS A 293 1.07 -23.97 -28.63
C LYS A 293 -0.29 -23.62 -29.21
N LEU A 294 -0.51 -24.06 -30.44
CA LEU A 294 -1.84 -24.11 -31.06
C LEU A 294 -2.69 -25.19 -30.37
N VAL A 295 -3.82 -24.78 -29.81
CA VAL A 295 -4.76 -25.65 -29.09
C VAL A 295 -5.84 -26.14 -30.04
N ASN A 296 -6.44 -25.22 -30.81
CA ASN A 296 -7.54 -25.50 -31.71
C ASN A 296 -7.57 -24.53 -32.89
N THR A 297 -8.24 -24.93 -33.97
CA THR A 297 -8.43 -24.14 -35.19
C THR A 297 -9.85 -24.30 -35.71
N ARG A 298 -10.48 -23.20 -36.12
CA ARG A 298 -11.77 -23.23 -36.79
C ARG A 298 -11.87 -22.09 -37.80
N ASP A 299 -11.93 -22.42 -39.09
CA ASP A 299 -12.02 -21.46 -40.19
C ASP A 299 -10.94 -20.36 -40.15
N ASP A 300 -11.30 -19.17 -39.67
CA ASP A 300 -10.51 -17.95 -39.53
C ASP A 300 -10.06 -17.70 -38.08
N LYS A 301 -10.17 -18.71 -37.20
CA LYS A 301 -9.86 -18.58 -35.77
C LYS A 301 -8.85 -19.60 -35.28
N LEU A 302 -7.95 -19.13 -34.41
CA LEU A 302 -6.97 -19.93 -33.70
C LEU A 302 -7.17 -19.77 -32.20
N GLU A 303 -7.03 -20.88 -31.47
CA GLU A 303 -6.89 -20.86 -30.02
C GLU A 303 -5.45 -21.20 -29.65
N ILE A 304 -4.77 -20.28 -28.96
CA ILE A 304 -3.34 -20.41 -28.63
C ILE A 304 -3.18 -20.41 -27.11
N SER A 305 -2.41 -21.37 -26.60
CA SER A 305 -1.98 -21.42 -25.20
C SER A 305 -0.57 -20.87 -25.08
N LEU A 306 -0.37 -19.98 -24.11
CA LEU A 306 0.90 -19.31 -23.82
C LEU A 306 1.28 -19.51 -22.33
N ASP A 307 2.56 -19.78 -22.05
CA ASP A 307 3.20 -19.61 -20.73
C ASP A 307 4.24 -18.51 -20.86
N MET A 308 4.10 -17.44 -20.09
CA MET A 308 4.85 -16.21 -20.32
C MET A 308 5.01 -15.40 -19.04
N ASP A 309 6.03 -14.54 -18.98
CA ASP A 309 6.16 -13.59 -17.87
C ASP A 309 4.97 -12.61 -17.81
N ASN A 310 4.63 -12.19 -16.59
CA ASN A 310 3.63 -11.16 -16.40
C ASN A 310 4.06 -9.80 -17.00
N GLY A 311 3.05 -9.08 -17.51
CA GLY A 311 3.21 -7.71 -18.02
C GLY A 311 3.42 -7.59 -19.52
N ILE A 312 3.55 -8.70 -20.27
CA ILE A 312 3.52 -8.65 -21.73
C ILE A 312 2.10 -8.27 -22.20
N PRO A 313 1.94 -7.25 -23.07
CA PRO A 313 0.64 -6.82 -23.57
C PRO A 313 0.09 -7.79 -24.63
N ILE A 314 -0.78 -8.73 -24.23
CA ILE A 314 -1.31 -9.81 -25.09
C ILE A 314 -1.91 -9.27 -26.40
N LYS A 315 -2.76 -8.23 -26.37
CA LYS A 315 -3.34 -7.68 -27.61
C LYS A 315 -2.28 -7.19 -28.60
N GLN A 316 -1.18 -6.62 -28.11
CA GLN A 316 -0.07 -6.21 -28.96
C GLN A 316 0.75 -7.43 -29.42
N LEU A 317 0.98 -8.41 -28.55
CA LEU A 317 1.68 -9.65 -28.91
C LEU A 317 0.97 -10.36 -30.07
N ILE A 318 -0.37 -10.35 -30.08
CA ILE A 318 -1.17 -10.95 -31.16
C ILE A 318 -1.17 -10.07 -32.41
N GLY A 319 -1.72 -8.85 -32.32
CA GLY A 319 -2.03 -8.06 -33.51
C GLY A 319 -1.09 -6.89 -33.80
N GLY A 320 -0.25 -6.50 -32.85
CA GLY A 320 0.54 -5.28 -32.90
C GLY A 320 1.83 -5.42 -33.71
N ASN A 321 2.22 -4.34 -34.40
CA ASN A 321 3.60 -4.10 -34.82
C ASN A 321 4.34 -3.29 -33.75
N GLU A 322 5.42 -2.55 -34.10
CA GLU A 322 6.14 -1.66 -33.17
C GLU A 322 5.19 -1.00 -32.15
N PRO A 323 5.47 -1.06 -30.84
CA PRO A 323 6.77 -1.30 -30.25
C PRO A 323 7.04 -2.73 -29.73
N ILE A 324 6.25 -3.76 -30.07
CA ILE A 324 6.45 -5.15 -29.59
C ILE A 324 7.13 -6.05 -30.66
N LYS A 325 8.13 -6.85 -30.24
CA LYS A 325 8.79 -7.84 -31.09
C LYS A 325 9.21 -9.09 -30.28
N PRO A 326 9.00 -10.31 -30.81
CA PRO A 326 8.19 -10.62 -32.00
C PRO A 326 6.67 -10.42 -31.73
N CYS A 327 5.86 -10.47 -32.79
CA CYS A 327 4.39 -10.49 -32.71
C CYS A 327 3.83 -11.58 -33.64
N LEU A 328 2.62 -12.06 -33.33
CA LEU A 328 2.00 -13.18 -34.04
C LEU A 328 1.66 -12.83 -35.48
N SER A 329 1.10 -11.63 -35.75
CA SER A 329 0.77 -11.21 -37.12
C SER A 329 1.96 -11.32 -38.09
N ASN A 330 3.15 -10.91 -37.64
CA ASN A 330 4.36 -10.97 -38.48
C ASN A 330 4.88 -12.40 -38.63
N ILE A 331 4.78 -13.21 -37.57
CA ILE A 331 5.20 -14.62 -37.60
C ILE A 331 4.33 -15.43 -38.56
N LEU A 332 3.01 -15.22 -38.55
CA LEU A 332 2.07 -15.93 -39.41
C LEU A 332 1.92 -15.31 -40.80
N ASN A 333 2.54 -14.15 -41.05
CA ASN A 333 2.39 -13.37 -42.28
C ASN A 333 0.91 -13.10 -42.64
N THR A 334 0.06 -12.89 -41.63
CA THR A 334 -1.36 -12.57 -41.78
C THR A 334 -1.79 -11.68 -40.62
N LYS A 335 -2.77 -10.83 -40.83
CA LYS A 335 -3.26 -9.94 -39.77
C LYS A 335 -3.99 -10.78 -38.72
N CYS A 336 -3.53 -10.67 -37.48
CA CYS A 336 -4.13 -11.33 -36.33
C CYS A 336 -4.82 -10.30 -35.42
N GLU A 337 -5.99 -10.64 -34.89
CA GLU A 337 -6.69 -9.86 -33.87
C GLU A 337 -6.94 -10.71 -32.63
N CYS A 338 -6.66 -10.15 -31.44
CA CYS A 338 -7.03 -10.80 -30.18
C CYS A 338 -8.51 -10.54 -29.89
N ILE A 339 -9.36 -11.55 -30.14
CA ILE A 339 -10.80 -11.49 -29.90
C ILE A 339 -11.07 -11.45 -28.38
N TYR A 340 -10.49 -12.41 -27.65
CA TYR A 340 -10.42 -12.39 -26.19
C TYR A 340 -9.25 -13.24 -25.71
N PHE A 341 -8.94 -13.14 -24.41
CA PHE A 341 -8.01 -14.03 -23.75
C PHE A 341 -8.50 -14.31 -22.33
N ASP A 342 -8.12 -15.46 -21.79
CA ASP A 342 -8.38 -15.86 -20.42
C ASP A 342 -7.07 -16.23 -19.72
N ILE A 343 -6.90 -15.80 -18.47
CA ILE A 343 -5.77 -16.18 -17.65
C ILE A 343 -6.16 -17.46 -16.92
N ASN A 344 -5.56 -18.59 -17.29
CA ASN A 344 -5.90 -19.90 -16.75
C ASN A 344 -5.27 -20.13 -15.37
N ASP A 345 -4.05 -19.64 -15.16
CA ASP A 345 -3.37 -19.74 -13.88
C ASP A 345 -2.23 -18.72 -13.77
N VAL A 346 -1.75 -18.55 -12.54
CA VAL A 346 -0.64 -17.68 -12.18
C VAL A 346 0.38 -18.45 -11.35
N ILE A 347 1.57 -18.64 -11.93
CA ILE A 347 2.67 -19.38 -11.32
C ILE A 347 3.65 -18.38 -10.72
N LEU A 348 3.66 -18.26 -9.40
CA LEU A 348 4.68 -17.46 -8.72
C LEU A 348 6.07 -18.04 -8.97
N ASN A 349 7.05 -17.16 -9.17
CA ASN A 349 8.44 -17.57 -9.23
C ASN A 349 8.80 -18.19 -7.86
N LYS A 350 9.36 -19.40 -7.87
CA LYS A 350 9.82 -20.07 -6.64
C LYS A 350 11.01 -19.32 -6.06
#